data_AF-A0A7S0RVD2-F1
#
_entry.id   AF-A0A7S0RVD2-F1
#
_cell.length_a   1.000
_cell.length_b   1.000
_cell.length_c   1.000
_cell.angle_alpha   90.00
_cell.angle_beta   90.00
_cell.angle_gamma   90.00
#
_symmetry.space_group_name_H-M   'P 1'
#
loop_
_entity.id
_entity.type
_entity.pdbx_description
1 polymer ?
#
loop_
_entity_poly.entity_id
_entity_poly.type
_entity_poly.pdbx_seq_one_letter_code
_entity_poly.pdbx_strand_id
1 'polypeptide(L)'
;PILTPERVWALAQTLASVYLPLGPSDIEEWTSDPEGYYHEQDTLSWRDSLRPCAETLLLILMQGHREALAPHLLTWLQHLRASPPSTAATIPSSGSVPPEVLTKEALYNVFGLGAYELHDHV
;
A
#
# COMPACT_ATOMS: atom_id res chain seq x y z
N PRO A 1 4.80 22.32 -15.68
CA PRO A 1 4.51 20.87 -15.79
C PRO A 1 3.21 20.52 -15.04
N ILE A 2 2.44 19.53 -15.52
CA ILE A 2 1.19 19.10 -14.87
C ILE A 2 1.44 18.36 -13.55
N LEU A 3 2.56 17.63 -13.46
CA LEU A 3 3.03 16.91 -12.27
C LEU A 3 3.99 17.81 -11.49
N THR A 4 3.45 18.62 -10.57
CA THR A 4 4.27 19.34 -9.57
C THR A 4 4.57 18.40 -8.40
N PRO A 5 5.64 18.63 -7.60
CA PRO A 5 5.97 17.79 -6.46
C PRO A 5 4.79 17.54 -5.51
N GLU A 6 3.97 18.57 -5.25
CA GLU A 6 2.80 18.49 -4.38
C GLU A 6 1.72 17.57 -4.96
N ARG A 7 1.52 17.63 -6.28
CA ARG A 7 0.56 16.76 -6.98
C ARG A 7 1.04 15.32 -7.06
N VAL A 8 2.35 15.13 -7.25
CA VAL A 8 2.98 13.80 -7.23
C VAL A 8 2.81 13.16 -5.84
N TRP A 9 3.07 13.91 -4.78
CA TRP A 9 2.82 13.44 -3.42
C TRP A 9 1.33 13.13 -3.18
N ALA A 10 0.42 14.03 -3.54
CA ALA A 10 -1.01 13.82 -3.37
C ALA A 10 -1.50 12.56 -4.12
N LEU A 11 -0.98 12.33 -5.32
CA LEU A 11 -1.30 11.14 -6.10
C LEU A 11 -0.77 9.87 -5.41
N ALA A 12 0.50 9.85 -5.01
CA ALA A 12 1.10 8.72 -4.29
C ALA A 12 0.34 8.40 -2.99
N GLN A 13 -0.02 9.44 -2.22
CA GLN A 13 -0.81 9.31 -1.01
C GLN A 13 -2.20 8.72 -1.29
N THR A 14 -2.86 9.15 -2.37
CA THR A 14 -4.17 8.63 -2.77
C THR A 14 -4.09 7.16 -3.18
N LEU A 15 -3.08 6.79 -3.99
CA LEU A 15 -2.86 5.39 -4.39
C LEU A 15 -2.68 4.51 -3.14
N ALA A 16 -1.79 4.91 -2.25
CA ALA A 16 -1.46 4.15 -1.05
C ALA A 16 -2.62 4.01 -0.05
N SER A 17 -3.45 5.04 0.12
CA SER A 17 -4.52 5.04 1.13
C SER A 17 -5.86 4.52 0.62
N VAL A 18 -6.10 4.54 -0.70
CA VAL A 18 -7.43 4.20 -1.27
C VAL A 18 -7.39 2.94 -2.13
N TYR A 19 -6.34 2.75 -2.93
CA TYR A 19 -6.31 1.70 -3.95
C TYR A 19 -5.44 0.49 -3.58
N LEU A 20 -4.47 0.69 -2.69
CA LEU A 20 -3.59 -0.37 -2.21
C LEU A 20 -4.10 -1.17 -0.99
N PRO A 21 -4.99 -0.69 -0.10
CA PRO A 21 -5.50 -1.53 0.97
C PRO A 21 -6.30 -2.73 0.44
N LEU A 22 -6.15 -3.90 1.09
CA LEU A 22 -7.00 -5.06 0.81
C LEU A 22 -8.46 -4.73 1.11
N GLY A 23 -9.34 -5.06 0.17
CA GLY A 23 -10.79 -4.94 0.31
C GLY A 23 -11.41 -6.14 1.03
N PRO A 24 -12.70 -6.07 1.39
CA PRO A 24 -13.40 -7.18 2.04
C PRO A 24 -13.39 -8.48 1.23
N SER A 25 -13.49 -8.40 -0.10
CA SER A 25 -13.44 -9.56 -0.99
C SER A 25 -12.07 -10.24 -0.97
N ASP A 26 -10.99 -9.45 -0.95
CA ASP A 26 -9.63 -10.00 -0.87
C ASP A 26 -9.43 -10.77 0.43
N ILE A 27 -9.95 -10.24 1.54
CA ILE A 27 -9.88 -10.90 2.86
C ILE A 27 -10.74 -12.18 2.89
N GLU A 28 -11.93 -12.15 2.31
CA GLU A 28 -12.82 -13.31 2.24
C GLU A 28 -12.21 -14.44 1.40
N GLU A 29 -11.71 -14.11 0.21
CA GLU A 29 -11.07 -15.05 -0.69
C GLU A 29 -9.79 -15.64 -0.09
N TRP A 30 -8.93 -14.79 0.48
CA TRP A 30 -7.73 -15.24 1.19
C TRP A 30 -8.08 -16.15 2.38
N THR A 31 -9.16 -15.85 3.11
CA THR A 31 -9.61 -16.70 4.23
C THR A 31 -10.16 -18.05 3.76
N SER A 32 -10.82 -18.07 2.60
CA SER A 32 -11.44 -19.28 2.04
C SER A 32 -10.44 -20.20 1.33
N ASP A 33 -9.55 -19.66 0.51
CA ASP A 33 -8.52 -20.38 -0.25
C ASP A 33 -7.24 -19.54 -0.36
N PRO A 34 -6.32 -19.64 0.62
CA PRO A 34 -5.11 -18.83 0.63
C PRO A 34 -4.11 -19.18 -0.49
N GLU A 35 -4.08 -20.43 -0.93
CA GLU A 35 -3.19 -20.89 -2.00
C GLU A 35 -3.71 -20.39 -3.35
N GLY A 36 -5.02 -20.55 -3.60
CA GLY A 36 -5.70 -19.99 -4.77
C GLY A 36 -5.53 -18.48 -4.86
N TYR A 37 -5.82 -17.75 -3.78
CA TYR A 37 -5.65 -16.30 -3.72
C TYR A 37 -4.22 -15.88 -4.09
N TYR A 38 -3.19 -16.52 -3.50
CA TYR A 38 -1.80 -16.20 -3.81
C TYR A 38 -1.47 -16.41 -5.30
N HIS A 39 -1.88 -17.53 -5.87
CA HIS A 39 -1.64 -17.82 -7.28
C HIS A 39 -2.36 -16.85 -8.21
N GLU A 40 -3.59 -16.46 -7.89
CA GLU A 40 -4.31 -15.47 -8.67
C GLU A 40 -3.60 -14.11 -8.64
N GLN A 41 -3.22 -13.62 -7.44
CA GLN A 41 -2.50 -12.35 -7.32
C GLN A 41 -1.19 -12.32 -8.12
N ASP A 42 -0.44 -13.43 -8.18
CA ASP A 42 0.80 -13.52 -8.96
C ASP A 42 0.56 -13.45 -10.49
N THR A 43 -0.63 -13.83 -10.94
CA THR A 43 -1.01 -13.79 -12.37
C THR A 43 -1.72 -12.51 -12.81
N LEU A 44 -2.23 -11.70 -11.87
CA LEU A 44 -2.98 -10.49 -12.18
C LEU A 44 -2.10 -9.45 -12.88
N SER A 45 -2.53 -9.00 -14.05
CA SER A 45 -1.92 -7.85 -14.71
C SER A 45 -2.50 -6.54 -14.17
N TRP A 46 -1.77 -5.44 -14.38
CA TRP A 46 -2.28 -4.07 -14.18
C TRP A 46 -3.55 -3.77 -14.99
N ARG A 47 -3.87 -4.58 -16.01
CA ARG A 47 -5.09 -4.45 -16.82
C ARG A 47 -6.32 -5.11 -16.18
N ASP A 48 -6.10 -6.05 -15.28
CA ASP A 48 -7.16 -6.95 -14.78
C ASP A 48 -7.65 -6.52 -13.40
N SER A 49 -6.83 -5.81 -12.62
CA SER A 49 -7.21 -5.32 -11.29
C SER A 49 -6.67 -3.92 -11.01
N LEU A 50 -7.45 -3.14 -10.25
CA LEU A 50 -7.11 -1.78 -9.85
C LEU A 50 -5.89 -1.73 -8.93
N ARG A 51 -5.71 -2.74 -8.07
CA ARG A 51 -4.59 -2.78 -7.11
C ARG A 51 -3.24 -2.93 -7.82
N PRO A 52 -2.99 -3.95 -8.67
CA PRO A 52 -1.77 -4.05 -9.48
C PRO A 52 -1.54 -2.82 -10.39
N CYS A 53 -2.61 -2.19 -10.87
CA CYS A 53 -2.52 -0.94 -11.62
C CYS A 53 -2.00 0.22 -10.75
N ALA A 54 -2.53 0.38 -9.54
CA ALA A 54 -2.09 1.38 -8.58
C ALA A 54 -0.64 1.14 -8.12
N GLU A 55 -0.25 -0.11 -7.89
CA GLU A 55 1.13 -0.49 -7.55
C GLU A 55 2.10 -0.11 -8.67
N THR A 56 1.75 -0.46 -9.92
CA THR A 56 2.54 -0.11 -11.10
C THR A 56 2.67 1.39 -11.27
N LEU A 57 1.57 2.14 -11.14
CA LEU A 57 1.59 3.60 -11.23
C LEU A 57 2.45 4.22 -10.12
N LEU A 58 2.35 3.71 -8.89
CA LEU A 58 3.14 4.20 -7.77
C LEU A 58 4.63 3.98 -8.00
N LEU A 59 5.04 2.80 -8.49
CA LEU A 59 6.42 2.52 -8.86
C LEU A 59 6.95 3.50 -9.91
N ILE A 60 6.16 3.78 -10.96
CA ILE A 60 6.52 4.75 -12.01
C ILE A 60 6.69 6.16 -11.42
N LEU A 61 5.82 6.56 -10.49
CA LEU A 61 5.94 7.85 -9.81
C LEU A 61 7.20 7.92 -8.95
N MET A 62 7.54 6.84 -8.23
CA MET A 62 8.77 6.78 -7.44
C MET A 62 10.01 6.89 -8.31
N GLN A 63 10.10 6.12 -9.40
CA GLN A 63 11.23 6.19 -10.34
C GLN A 63 11.42 7.60 -10.94
N GLY A 64 10.32 8.26 -11.32
CA GLY A 64 10.36 9.58 -11.94
C GLY A 64 10.53 10.75 -10.97
N HIS A 65 10.17 10.57 -9.69
CA HIS A 65 10.07 11.65 -8.72
C HIS A 65 10.55 11.29 -7.30
N ARG A 66 11.53 10.37 -7.19
CA ARG A 66 12.07 9.88 -5.90
C ARG A 66 12.44 11.00 -4.93
N GLU A 67 13.11 12.05 -5.41
CA GLU A 67 13.55 13.18 -4.58
C GLU A 67 12.39 13.95 -3.94
N ALA A 68 11.24 14.00 -4.62
CA ALA A 68 10.03 14.60 -4.08
C ALA A 68 9.28 13.64 -3.14
N LEU A 69 9.26 12.34 -3.45
CA LEU A 69 8.42 11.37 -2.73
C LEU A 69 9.09 10.78 -1.48
N ALA A 70 10.38 10.47 -1.53
CA ALA A 70 11.11 9.79 -0.47
C ALA A 70 10.97 10.45 0.92
N PRO A 71 11.20 11.77 1.11
CA PRO A 71 11.10 12.37 2.44
C PRO A 71 9.69 12.30 3.02
N HIS A 72 8.66 12.43 2.18
CA HIS A 72 7.27 12.33 2.61
C HIS A 72 6.87 10.90 2.97
N LEU A 73 7.27 9.92 2.16
CA LEU A 73 7.04 8.50 2.45
C LEU A 73 7.73 8.08 3.75
N LEU A 74 8.98 8.47 3.97
CA LEU A 74 9.70 8.14 5.21
C LEU A 74 9.06 8.79 6.44
N THR A 75 8.63 10.04 6.34
CA THR A 75 7.87 10.72 7.40
C THR A 75 6.57 9.95 7.69
N TRP A 76 5.86 9.50 6.64
CA TRP A 76 4.66 8.70 6.80
C TRP A 76 4.94 7.36 7.51
N LEU A 77 6.02 6.66 7.15
CA LEU A 77 6.46 5.43 7.83
C LEU A 77 6.76 5.66 9.31
N GLN A 78 7.44 6.75 9.64
CA GLN A 78 7.73 7.11 11.04
C GLN A 78 6.46 7.32 11.85
N HIS A 79 5.47 8.03 11.28
CA HIS A 79 4.16 8.21 11.93
C HIS A 79 3.43 6.89 12.16
N LEU A 80 3.45 5.97 11.19
CA LEU A 80 2.83 4.65 11.34
C LEU A 80 3.51 3.78 12.40
N ARG A 81 4.84 3.85 12.50
CA ARG A 81 5.61 3.13 13.53
C ARG A 81 5.30 3.65 14.93
N ALA A 82 5.06 4.95 15.07
CA ALA A 82 4.70 5.59 16.33
C ALA A 82 3.27 5.29 16.79
N SER A 83 2.38 4.91 15.87
CA SER A 83 0.99 4.53 16.18
C SER A 83 0.87 3.00 16.18
N PRO A 84 0.98 2.29 17.32
CA PRO A 84 0.76 0.84 17.35
C PRO A 84 -0.67 0.53 16.87
N PRO A 85 -0.89 -0.59 16.15
CA PRO A 85 -2.25 -0.98 15.83
C PRO A 85 -2.97 -1.24 17.17
N SER A 86 -4.19 -0.73 17.32
CA SER A 86 -4.98 -0.94 18.54
C SER A 86 -4.96 -2.43 18.92
N THR A 87 -4.55 -2.72 20.15
CA THR A 87 -4.17 -4.05 20.66
C THR A 87 -5.21 -5.13 20.35
N ALA A 88 -4.79 -6.40 20.29
CA ALA A 88 -5.59 -7.61 20.04
C ALA A 88 -6.92 -7.77 20.81
N ALA A 89 -7.20 -6.93 21.81
CA ALA A 89 -8.50 -6.83 22.47
C ALA A 89 -9.61 -6.21 21.58
N THR A 90 -9.25 -5.63 20.43
CA THR A 90 -10.17 -5.04 19.44
C THR A 90 -10.09 -5.78 18.10
N ILE A 91 -9.75 -7.08 18.09
CA ILE A 91 -10.18 -7.94 16.99
C ILE A 91 -11.63 -8.25 17.31
N PRO A 92 -12.62 -7.62 16.64
CA PRO A 92 -14.00 -7.94 16.93
C PRO A 92 -14.19 -9.44 16.66
N SER A 93 -14.96 -10.10 17.52
CA SER A 93 -15.31 -11.52 17.39
C SER A 93 -16.00 -11.86 16.06
N SER A 94 -16.32 -10.84 15.25
CA SER A 94 -16.85 -10.92 13.89
C SER A 94 -15.81 -11.24 12.81
N GLY A 95 -14.53 -11.46 13.13
CA GLY A 95 -13.52 -11.90 12.14
C GLY A 95 -13.10 -10.84 11.12
N SER A 96 -13.56 -9.59 11.26
CA SER A 96 -13.20 -8.49 10.34
C SER A 96 -11.87 -7.85 10.74
N VAL A 97 -10.96 -7.71 9.77
CA VAL A 97 -9.65 -7.07 9.97
C VAL A 97 -9.83 -5.57 10.26
N PRO A 98 -9.21 -5.02 11.32
CA PRO A 98 -9.31 -3.59 11.62
C PRO A 98 -8.74 -2.71 10.49
N PRO A 99 -9.35 -1.55 10.19
CA PRO A 99 -8.91 -0.68 9.10
C PRO A 99 -7.49 -0.10 9.31
N GLU A 100 -7.06 0.05 10.57
CA GLU A 100 -5.70 0.44 10.94
C GLU A 100 -4.66 -0.58 10.47
N VAL A 101 -5.01 -1.87 10.50
CA VAL A 101 -4.14 -2.97 10.05
C VAL A 101 -4.05 -2.95 8.53
N LEU A 102 -5.18 -2.78 7.82
CA LEU A 102 -5.20 -2.67 6.36
C LEU A 102 -4.42 -1.45 5.86
N THR A 103 -4.50 -0.33 6.57
CA THR A 103 -3.72 0.87 6.26
C THR A 103 -2.22 0.61 6.40
N LYS A 104 -1.81 -0.10 7.45
CA LYS A 104 -0.41 -0.48 7.66
C LYS A 104 0.08 -1.50 6.63
N GLU A 105 -0.74 -2.48 6.29
CA GLU A 105 -0.48 -3.46 5.24
C GLU A 105 -0.21 -2.75 3.91
N ALA A 106 -1.14 -1.89 3.47
CA ALA A 106 -0.99 -1.11 2.23
C ALA A 106 0.30 -0.29 2.22
N LEU A 107 0.63 0.35 3.35
CA LEU A 107 1.83 1.17 3.44
C LEU A 107 3.11 0.33 3.47
N TYR A 108 3.12 -0.84 4.13
CA TYR A 108 4.26 -1.76 4.01
C TYR A 108 4.43 -2.30 2.60
N ASN A 109 3.34 -2.54 1.88
CA ASN A 109 3.39 -2.87 0.46
C ASN A 109 4.06 -1.74 -0.35
N VAL A 110 3.68 -0.47 -0.11
CA VAL A 110 4.34 0.70 -0.72
C VAL A 110 5.85 0.71 -0.52
N PHE A 111 6.32 0.48 0.71
CA PHE A 111 7.76 0.44 1.01
C PHE A 111 8.46 -0.77 0.41
N GLY A 112 7.78 -1.92 0.33
CA GLY A 112 8.28 -3.11 -0.34
C GLY A 112 8.48 -2.89 -1.83
N LEU A 113 7.47 -2.34 -2.51
CA LEU A 113 7.52 -1.96 -3.91
C LEU A 113 8.64 -0.92 -4.17
N GLY A 114 8.67 0.13 -3.36
CA GLY A 114 9.62 1.22 -3.47
C GLY A 114 11.02 0.95 -2.90
N ALA A 115 11.32 -0.26 -2.44
CA ALA A 115 12.54 -0.54 -1.67
C ALA A 115 13.81 -0.10 -2.41
N TYR A 116 13.88 -0.33 -3.73
CA TYR A 116 15.01 0.09 -4.55
C TYR A 116 15.12 1.62 -4.68
N GLU A 117 14.00 2.32 -4.88
CA GLU A 117 14.02 3.79 -5.04
C GLU A 117 14.27 4.52 -3.70
N LEU A 118 13.89 3.88 -2.59
CA LEU A 118 14.01 4.43 -1.25
C LEU A 118 15.32 4.07 -0.55
N HIS A 119 16.09 3.10 -1.05
CA HIS A 119 17.28 2.58 -0.36
C HIS A 119 18.31 3.66 -0.01
N ASP A 120 18.52 4.63 -0.91
CA ASP A 120 19.46 5.74 -0.72
C ASP A 120 19.01 6.77 0.35
N HIS A 121 17.76 6.67 0.82
CA HIS A 121 17.14 7.63 1.72
C HIS A 121 16.85 7.07 3.12
N VAL A 122 17.11 5.77 3.35
CA VAL A 122 16.86 5.06 4.63
C VAL A 122 18.12 4.98 5.49
#